data_AF-A0A8S3HS98-F1
#
_entry.id   AF-A0A8S3HS98-F1
#
_cell.length_a   1.000
_cell.length_b   1.000
_cell.length_c   1.000
_cell.angle_alpha   90.00
_cell.angle_beta   90.00
_cell.angle_gamma   90.00
#
_symmetry.space_group_name_H-M   'P 1'
#
loop_
_entity.id
_entity.type
_entity.pdbx_description
1 polymer ?
#
loop_
_entity_poly.entity_id
_entity_poly.type
_entity_poly.pdbx_seq_one_letter_code
_entity_poly.pdbx_strand_id
1 'polypeptide(L)'
;MCRNILNAFSSTIAGMEEVLWPLLMEFLIPEMYTGAFGMITKALAQSGQQQIAAKKDSFWVDFDLLVNLPKPNEIIARCFVLLGEPLVEESRGVSILNFLRIAVTELQGDLRELWEKVIPRLLQNLTDDDENKKFDSTNWQDLILKFLSKSLDVIEREDWISDIGACFVKQLPLYLKLERERGFAYKCIGIVLRKSKMNEFVSRTLESMITTINFHHENERNGWATMFGFCSTTHLDIVLQRLDMYLKLGDSKSSSSTSSGSGGGGLFGFLSSKTDTHSDLS
;
A
#
# COMPACT_ATOMS: atom_id res chain seq x y z
N MET A 1 19.04 -3.48 -20.56
CA MET A 1 19.26 -2.57 -21.71
C MET A 1 19.17 -1.09 -21.31
N CYS A 2 18.25 -0.67 -20.43
CA CYS A 2 18.10 0.75 -20.03
C CYS A 2 19.24 1.34 -19.17
N ARG A 3 20.01 0.55 -18.40
CA ARG A 3 21.09 1.04 -17.51
C ARG A 3 22.19 1.80 -18.23
N ASN A 4 22.74 1.20 -19.30
CA ASN A 4 23.85 1.80 -20.04
C ASN A 4 23.37 3.03 -20.82
N ILE A 5 22.10 3.02 -21.25
CA ILE A 5 21.47 4.12 -21.97
C ILE A 5 21.23 5.29 -21.01
N LEU A 6 20.59 5.08 -19.85
CA LEU A 6 20.37 6.13 -18.84
C LEU A 6 21.69 6.71 -18.31
N ASN A 7 22.67 5.86 -18.01
CA ASN A 7 23.99 6.34 -17.57
C ASN A 7 24.71 7.12 -18.67
N ALA A 8 24.67 6.63 -19.92
CA ALA A 8 25.25 7.36 -21.04
C ALA A 8 24.54 8.71 -21.25
N PHE A 9 23.21 8.75 -21.21
CA PHE A 9 22.46 10.00 -21.36
C PHE A 9 22.79 11.00 -20.23
N SER A 10 22.78 10.54 -18.98
CA SER A 10 23.14 11.35 -17.80
C SER A 10 24.57 11.88 -17.86
N SER A 11 25.54 11.08 -18.32
CA SER A 11 26.96 11.47 -18.33
C SER A 11 27.38 12.30 -19.54
N THR A 12 26.59 12.29 -20.62
CA THR A 12 27.00 12.89 -21.91
C THR A 12 26.39 14.27 -22.13
N ILE A 13 25.32 14.63 -21.42
CA ILE A 13 24.64 15.92 -21.56
C ILE A 13 24.66 16.66 -20.22
N ALA A 14 25.38 17.77 -20.15
CA ALA A 14 25.39 18.65 -18.99
C ALA A 14 23.97 19.18 -18.70
N GLY A 15 23.50 19.03 -17.46
CA GLY A 15 22.15 19.47 -17.02
C GLY A 15 21.03 18.43 -17.22
N MET A 16 21.29 17.29 -17.87
CA MET A 16 20.25 16.26 -18.09
C MET A 16 19.78 15.59 -16.79
N GLU A 17 20.65 15.56 -15.77
CA GLU A 17 20.36 15.03 -14.43
C GLU A 17 19.19 15.74 -13.74
N GLU A 18 19.05 17.06 -13.95
CA GLU A 18 18.00 17.89 -13.35
C GLU A 18 16.62 17.65 -13.98
N VAL A 19 16.60 17.17 -15.22
CA VAL A 19 15.36 16.88 -15.98
C VAL A 19 14.96 15.41 -15.84
N LEU A 20 15.95 14.53 -15.76
CA LEU A 20 15.73 13.09 -15.71
C LEU A 20 14.98 12.67 -14.45
N TRP A 21 15.24 13.34 -13.32
CA TRP A 21 14.62 13.01 -12.05
C TRP A 21 13.10 13.23 -12.05
N PRO A 22 12.57 14.44 -12.33
CA PRO A 22 11.14 14.65 -12.52
C PRO A 22 10.53 13.71 -13.56
N LEU A 23 11.17 13.55 -14.72
CA LEU A 23 10.66 12.70 -15.79
C LEU A 23 10.46 11.25 -15.35
N LEU A 24 11.39 10.69 -14.58
CA LEU A 24 11.27 9.34 -14.05
C LEU A 24 10.13 9.20 -13.03
N MET A 25 9.82 10.26 -12.27
CA MET A 25 8.71 10.27 -11.32
C MET A 25 7.34 10.19 -11.98
N GLU A 26 7.17 10.75 -13.19
CA GLU A 26 5.92 10.67 -13.95
C GLU A 26 5.49 9.21 -14.22
N PHE A 27 6.44 8.28 -14.27
CA PHE A 27 6.19 6.86 -14.52
C PHE A 27 5.82 6.05 -13.27
N LEU A 28 5.83 6.64 -12.06
CA LEU A 28 5.58 5.90 -10.82
C LEU A 28 4.10 5.51 -10.63
N ILE A 29 3.17 6.35 -11.08
CA ILE A 29 1.72 6.14 -10.86
C ILE A 29 1.05 5.29 -11.94
N PRO A 30 1.29 5.47 -13.26
CA PRO A 30 0.51 4.78 -14.28
C PRO A 30 0.55 3.24 -14.15
N GLU A 31 -0.61 2.59 -14.28
CA GLU A 31 -0.78 1.14 -14.07
C GLU A 31 0.15 0.29 -14.97
N MET A 32 0.33 0.72 -16.23
CA MET A 32 1.14 0.01 -17.22
C MET A 32 2.61 -0.16 -16.82
N TYR A 33 3.12 0.68 -15.90
CA TYR A 33 4.50 0.61 -15.42
C TYR A 33 4.65 -0.12 -14.08
N THR A 34 3.58 -0.67 -13.51
CA THR A 34 3.62 -1.38 -12.22
C THR A 34 4.65 -2.52 -12.21
N GLY A 35 4.73 -3.29 -13.30
CA GLY A 35 5.70 -4.39 -13.42
C GLY A 35 7.15 -3.95 -13.71
N ALA A 36 7.38 -2.65 -13.88
CA ALA A 36 8.71 -2.06 -14.03
C ALA A 36 9.06 -1.13 -12.85
N PHE A 37 8.23 -1.09 -11.81
CA PHE A 37 8.36 -0.13 -10.73
C PHE A 37 9.69 -0.30 -9.98
N GLY A 38 10.19 -1.53 -9.81
CA GLY A 38 11.51 -1.79 -9.25
C GLY A 38 12.62 -1.16 -10.10
N MET A 39 12.55 -1.28 -11.42
CA MET A 39 13.53 -0.68 -12.32
C MET A 39 13.48 0.85 -12.32
N ILE A 40 12.28 1.45 -12.29
CA ILE A 40 12.09 2.90 -12.27
C ILE A 40 12.64 3.49 -10.96
N THR A 41 12.26 2.91 -9.82
CA THR A 41 12.77 3.33 -8.50
C THR A 41 14.26 3.10 -8.34
N LYS A 42 14.84 2.09 -9.01
CA LYS A 42 16.30 1.91 -9.06
C LYS A 42 16.99 3.03 -9.83
N ALA A 43 16.46 3.41 -10.99
CA ALA A 43 16.99 4.50 -11.81
C ALA A 43 16.89 5.83 -11.08
N LEU A 44 15.77 6.06 -10.37
CA LEU A 44 15.64 7.15 -9.41
C LEU A 44 16.72 7.00 -8.32
N ALA A 45 16.72 6.01 -7.44
CA ALA A 45 17.74 5.92 -6.38
C ALA A 45 19.20 6.22 -6.83
N GLN A 46 19.60 5.75 -8.02
CA GLN A 46 20.90 6.05 -8.63
C GLN A 46 21.08 7.51 -9.07
N SER A 47 20.14 8.08 -9.83
CA SER A 47 20.25 9.47 -10.31
C SER A 47 20.29 10.47 -9.13
N GLY A 48 19.58 10.18 -8.04
CA GLY A 48 19.52 11.08 -6.88
C GLY A 48 20.78 10.98 -6.05
N GLN A 49 21.35 9.77 -5.95
CA GLN A 49 22.67 9.57 -5.34
C GLN A 49 23.77 10.32 -6.10
N GLN A 50 23.72 10.35 -7.44
CA GLN A 50 24.68 11.10 -8.27
C GLN A 50 24.57 12.60 -8.01
N GLN A 51 23.35 13.13 -7.94
CA GLN A 51 23.10 14.56 -7.67
C GLN A 51 23.55 14.98 -6.27
N ILE A 52 23.28 14.16 -5.25
CA ILE A 52 23.79 14.38 -3.88
C ILE A 52 25.32 14.38 -3.85
N ALA A 53 25.96 13.42 -4.53
CA ALA A 53 27.42 13.34 -4.59
C ALA A 53 28.05 14.55 -5.30
N ALA A 54 27.36 15.12 -6.29
CA ALA A 54 27.77 16.33 -7.00
C ALA A 54 27.59 17.62 -6.18
N LYS A 55 27.09 17.55 -4.93
CA LYS A 55 26.79 18.70 -4.06
C LYS A 55 25.91 19.76 -4.74
N LYS A 56 25.00 19.34 -5.61
CA LYS A 56 24.01 20.25 -6.17
C LYS A 56 23.01 20.58 -5.07
N ASP A 57 23.06 21.82 -4.57
CA ASP A 57 22.09 22.35 -3.60
C ASP A 57 20.65 22.42 -4.17
N SER A 58 20.50 22.23 -5.48
CA SER A 58 19.23 22.25 -6.22
C SER A 58 18.62 20.87 -6.43
N PHE A 59 18.30 20.15 -5.36
CA PHE A 59 17.43 18.96 -5.45
C PHE A 59 15.93 19.30 -5.38
N TRP A 60 15.60 20.60 -5.39
CA TRP A 60 14.25 21.13 -5.26
C TRP A 60 13.42 20.82 -6.50
N VAL A 61 12.76 19.65 -6.49
CA VAL A 61 11.63 19.42 -7.37
C VAL A 61 10.46 20.19 -6.79
N ASP A 62 10.08 21.27 -7.45
CA ASP A 62 8.87 21.99 -7.10
C ASP A 62 7.66 21.22 -7.66
N PHE A 63 7.06 20.39 -6.81
CA PHE A 63 5.85 19.62 -7.12
C PHE A 63 4.64 20.50 -7.41
N ASP A 64 4.65 21.78 -7.00
CA ASP A 64 3.57 22.73 -7.26
C ASP A 64 3.74 23.42 -8.64
N LEU A 65 4.97 23.57 -9.13
CA LEU A 65 5.26 24.12 -10.46
C LEU A 65 5.16 23.08 -11.59
N LEU A 66 5.44 21.79 -11.29
CA LEU A 66 5.45 20.72 -12.28
C LEU A 66 4.10 19.98 -12.29
N VAL A 67 3.14 20.51 -13.03
CA VAL A 67 1.74 20.02 -13.09
C VAL A 67 1.60 18.53 -13.46
N ASN A 68 2.57 17.95 -14.17
CA ASN A 68 2.54 16.54 -14.57
C ASN A 68 3.10 15.59 -13.51
N LEU A 69 3.74 16.10 -12.45
CA LEU A 69 4.34 15.24 -11.44
C LEU A 69 3.27 14.69 -10.50
N PRO A 70 3.36 13.40 -10.12
CA PRO A 70 2.53 12.88 -9.05
C PRO A 70 2.89 13.56 -7.74
N LYS A 71 1.87 13.83 -6.92
CA LYS A 71 2.08 14.48 -5.63
C LYS A 71 2.90 13.58 -4.69
N PRO A 72 3.65 14.15 -3.73
CA PRO A 72 4.44 13.36 -2.81
C PRO A 72 3.68 12.23 -2.11
N ASN A 73 2.46 12.49 -1.63
CA ASN A 73 1.64 11.47 -0.97
C ASN A 73 1.18 10.35 -1.91
N GLU A 74 0.99 10.62 -3.21
CA GLU A 74 0.70 9.59 -4.21
C GLU A 74 1.92 8.68 -4.40
N ILE A 75 3.13 9.27 -4.48
CA ILE A 75 4.38 8.52 -4.60
C ILE A 75 4.62 7.65 -3.34
N ILE A 76 4.50 8.24 -2.15
CA ILE A 76 4.69 7.53 -0.88
C ILE A 76 3.69 6.37 -0.80
N ALA A 77 2.40 6.63 -1.02
CA ALA A 77 1.37 5.60 -0.97
C ALA A 77 1.66 4.47 -1.97
N ARG A 78 2.08 4.81 -3.19
CA ARG A 78 2.44 3.83 -4.23
C ARG A 78 3.61 2.94 -3.81
N CYS A 79 4.67 3.55 -3.27
CA CYS A 79 5.84 2.83 -2.77
C CYS A 79 5.49 1.90 -1.61
N PHE A 80 4.69 2.37 -0.63
CA PHE A 80 4.28 1.54 0.50
C PHE A 80 3.48 0.32 0.07
N VAL A 81 2.51 0.46 -0.85
CA VAL A 81 1.75 -0.70 -1.35
C VAL A 81 2.67 -1.72 -2.02
N LEU A 82 3.54 -1.26 -2.92
CA LEU A 82 4.43 -2.16 -3.67
C LEU A 82 5.55 -2.77 -2.82
N LEU A 83 5.87 -2.16 -1.67
CA LEU A 83 6.73 -2.77 -0.65
C LEU A 83 6.08 -3.97 0.02
N GLY A 84 4.75 -4.12 0.00
CA GLY A 84 4.07 -5.30 0.55
C GLY A 84 4.47 -6.61 -0.13
N GLU A 85 4.91 -6.55 -1.39
CA GLU A 85 5.34 -7.67 -2.21
C GLU A 85 6.75 -7.41 -2.79
N PRO A 86 7.80 -7.42 -1.95
CA PRO A 86 9.11 -6.88 -2.29
C PRO A 86 9.91 -7.74 -3.28
N LEU A 87 9.53 -9.01 -3.48
CA LEU A 87 10.26 -10.02 -4.27
C LEU A 87 9.63 -10.34 -5.63
N VAL A 88 8.55 -9.65 -6.05
CA VAL A 88 7.88 -9.89 -7.34
C VAL A 88 8.79 -9.59 -8.54
N GLU A 89 9.73 -8.65 -8.38
CA GLU A 89 10.86 -8.45 -9.28
C GLU A 89 12.14 -8.60 -8.44
N GLU A 90 13.23 -9.08 -9.07
CA GLU A 90 14.52 -9.39 -8.43
C GLU A 90 15.05 -8.31 -7.47
N SER A 91 14.67 -7.04 -7.69
CA SER A 91 15.13 -5.92 -6.85
C SER A 91 14.04 -4.92 -6.48
N ARG A 92 12.74 -5.28 -6.52
CA ARG A 92 11.65 -4.33 -6.24
C ARG A 92 11.80 -3.69 -4.85
N GLY A 93 11.79 -4.51 -3.79
CA GLY A 93 11.86 -3.99 -2.42
C GLY A 93 13.11 -3.15 -2.14
N VAL A 94 14.28 -3.65 -2.55
CA VAL A 94 15.56 -2.95 -2.38
C VAL A 94 15.58 -1.63 -3.14
N SER A 95 15.06 -1.58 -4.36
CA SER A 95 15.05 -0.38 -5.19
C SER A 95 14.11 0.69 -4.64
N ILE A 96 12.91 0.28 -4.20
CA ILE A 96 11.95 1.20 -3.57
C ILE A 96 12.52 1.79 -2.29
N LEU A 97 13.11 0.97 -1.41
CA LEU A 97 13.69 1.44 -0.15
C LEU A 97 14.83 2.43 -0.37
N ASN A 98 15.72 2.15 -1.33
CA ASN A 98 16.79 3.09 -1.66
C ASN A 98 16.24 4.39 -2.24
N PHE A 99 15.22 4.32 -3.10
CA PHE A 99 14.56 5.52 -3.62
C PHE A 99 13.95 6.36 -2.50
N LEU A 100 13.15 5.75 -1.60
CA LEU A 100 12.53 6.44 -0.47
C LEU A 100 13.57 7.10 0.43
N ARG A 101 14.71 6.45 0.68
CA ARG A 101 15.80 7.03 1.47
C ARG A 101 16.39 8.29 0.84
N ILE A 102 16.53 8.31 -0.48
CA ILE A 102 17.08 9.46 -1.22
C ILE A 102 16.04 10.58 -1.36
N ALA A 103 14.80 10.22 -1.64
CA ALA A 103 13.73 11.17 -1.92
C ALA A 103 13.02 11.70 -0.67
N VAL A 104 13.32 11.19 0.54
CA VAL A 104 12.57 11.52 1.77
C VAL A 104 12.43 13.03 2.01
N THR A 105 13.48 13.80 1.73
CA THR A 105 13.46 15.26 1.94
C THR A 105 12.46 15.96 1.05
N GLU A 106 12.41 15.57 -0.21
CA GLU A 106 11.52 16.15 -1.22
C GLU A 106 10.08 15.67 -1.04
N LEU A 107 9.92 14.41 -0.60
CA LEU A 107 8.60 13.82 -0.43
C LEU A 107 7.94 14.30 0.86
N GLN A 108 8.69 14.30 1.97
CA GLN A 108 8.25 14.78 3.27
C GLN A 108 9.44 14.93 4.24
N GLY A 109 9.95 16.15 4.38
CA GLY A 109 11.16 16.45 5.16
C GLY A 109 11.14 15.97 6.61
N ASP A 110 9.98 16.04 7.27
CA ASP A 110 9.80 15.61 8.66
C ASP A 110 10.08 14.10 8.88
N LEU A 111 9.96 13.28 7.83
CA LEU A 111 10.19 11.84 7.92
C LEU A 111 11.67 11.45 7.85
N ARG A 112 12.57 12.37 7.50
CA ARG A 112 13.98 12.09 7.22
C ARG A 112 14.65 11.29 8.34
N GLU A 113 14.59 11.78 9.58
CA GLU A 113 15.27 11.14 10.72
C GLU A 113 14.76 9.70 10.93
N LEU A 114 13.44 9.49 10.88
CA LEU A 114 12.84 8.17 11.04
C LEU A 114 13.28 7.23 9.91
N TRP A 115 13.20 7.69 8.67
CA TRP A 115 13.45 6.85 7.49
C TRP A 115 14.93 6.48 7.35
N GLU A 116 15.84 7.42 7.60
CA GLU A 116 17.29 7.16 7.64
C GLU A 116 17.66 6.09 8.68
N LYS A 117 16.90 5.98 9.76
CA LYS A 117 17.10 4.96 10.80
C LYS A 117 16.45 3.61 10.47
N VAL A 118 15.24 3.61 9.92
CA VAL A 118 14.43 2.39 9.71
C VAL A 118 14.78 1.69 8.41
N ILE A 119 14.96 2.44 7.31
CA ILE A 119 15.20 1.86 5.97
C ILE A 119 16.43 0.95 5.94
N PRO A 120 17.59 1.27 6.53
CA PRO A 120 18.74 0.37 6.52
C PRO A 120 18.46 -1.01 7.13
N ARG A 121 17.60 -1.07 8.16
CA ARG A 121 17.20 -2.34 8.79
C ARG A 121 16.25 -3.13 7.90
N LEU A 122 15.33 -2.46 7.20
CA LEU A 122 14.45 -3.08 6.22
C LEU A 122 15.25 -3.62 5.03
N LEU A 123 16.26 -2.89 4.56
CA LEU A 123 17.19 -3.35 3.53
C LEU A 123 17.95 -4.59 3.98
N GLN A 124 18.51 -4.57 5.19
CA GLN A 124 19.20 -5.74 5.74
C GLN A 124 18.31 -6.98 5.74
N ASN A 125 17.04 -6.86 6.13
CA ASN A 125 16.09 -7.99 6.11
C ASN A 125 15.84 -8.56 4.71
N LEU A 126 16.03 -7.79 3.63
CA LEU A 126 15.84 -8.25 2.25
C LEU A 126 17.11 -8.81 1.62
N THR A 127 18.29 -8.43 2.12
CA THR A 127 19.59 -8.79 1.53
C THR A 127 20.38 -9.79 2.37
N ASP A 128 19.80 -10.25 3.49
CA ASP A 128 20.41 -11.25 4.35
C ASP A 128 20.38 -12.62 3.64
N ASP A 129 21.52 -13.05 3.09
CA ASP A 129 21.71 -14.31 2.34
C ASP A 129 21.80 -15.53 3.28
N ASP A 130 20.91 -15.63 4.26
CA ASP A 130 20.75 -16.87 5.01
C ASP A 130 19.99 -17.88 4.16
N GLU A 131 20.72 -18.75 3.46
CA GLU A 131 20.20 -19.78 2.56
C GLU A 131 19.14 -20.70 3.21
N ASN A 132 19.11 -20.78 4.54
CA ASN A 132 18.15 -21.60 5.29
C ASN A 132 16.89 -20.83 5.71
N LYS A 133 16.85 -19.51 5.52
CA LYS A 133 15.77 -18.64 5.99
C LYS A 133 14.75 -18.40 4.87
N LYS A 134 13.63 -19.11 4.93
CA LYS A 134 12.48 -18.82 4.05
C LYS A 134 11.97 -17.40 4.32
N PHE A 135 11.76 -16.62 3.27
CA PHE A 135 11.19 -15.29 3.36
C PHE A 135 9.77 -15.33 3.94
N ASP A 136 9.57 -14.69 5.09
CA ASP A 136 8.26 -14.56 5.74
C ASP A 136 7.57 -13.27 5.28
N SER A 137 6.69 -13.42 4.29
CA SER A 137 5.92 -12.29 3.75
C SER A 137 5.00 -11.64 4.79
N THR A 138 4.46 -12.42 5.73
CA THR A 138 3.56 -11.88 6.76
C THR A 138 4.34 -10.99 7.72
N ASN A 139 5.46 -11.47 8.24
CA ASN A 139 6.32 -10.65 9.10
C ASN A 139 6.88 -9.43 8.37
N TRP A 140 7.23 -9.57 7.09
CA TRP A 140 7.65 -8.43 6.27
C TRP A 140 6.55 -7.37 6.14
N GLN A 141 5.33 -7.78 5.80
CA GLN A 141 4.17 -6.88 5.71
C GLN A 141 3.93 -6.17 7.06
N ASP A 142 4.07 -6.87 8.18
CA ASP A 142 3.96 -6.25 9.51
C ASP A 142 5.05 -5.20 9.78
N LEU A 143 6.29 -5.44 9.31
CA LEU A 143 7.36 -4.44 9.40
C LEU A 143 7.04 -3.19 8.58
N ILE A 144 6.51 -3.35 7.36
CA ILE A 144 6.11 -2.23 6.50
C ILE A 144 4.91 -1.46 7.09
N LEU A 145 3.92 -2.16 7.66
CA LEU A 145 2.77 -1.51 8.33
C LEU A 145 3.21 -0.77 9.60
N LYS A 146 4.15 -1.33 10.37
CA LYS A 146 4.77 -0.64 11.52
C LYS A 146 5.55 0.60 11.06
N PHE A 147 6.26 0.50 9.94
CA PHE A 147 6.99 1.63 9.36
C PHE A 147 6.04 2.75 8.91
N LEU A 148 4.93 2.42 8.23
CA LEU A 148 3.87 3.38 7.88
C LEU A 148 3.27 4.03 9.14
N SER A 149 2.91 3.21 10.12
CA SER A 149 2.33 3.70 11.39
C SER A 149 3.24 4.69 12.10
N LYS A 150 4.55 4.40 12.16
CA LYS A 150 5.52 5.32 12.77
C LYS A 150 5.72 6.59 11.95
N SER A 151 5.62 6.50 10.62
CA SER A 151 5.70 7.69 9.76
C SER A 151 4.51 8.62 10.02
N LEU A 152 3.31 8.07 10.16
CA LEU A 152 2.12 8.84 10.54
C LEU A 152 2.26 9.47 11.93
N ASP A 153 2.88 8.76 12.88
CA ASP A 153 3.14 9.27 14.24
C ASP A 153 4.12 10.45 14.26
N VAL A 154 5.10 10.47 13.35
CA VAL A 154 6.05 11.59 13.23
C VAL A 154 5.37 12.83 12.65
N ILE A 155 4.49 12.66 11.66
CA ILE A 155 3.82 13.79 11.01
C ILE A 155 2.73 14.39 11.91
N GLU A 156 1.91 13.55 12.55
CA GLU A 156 0.82 13.90 13.47
C GLU A 156 -0.22 14.94 12.97
N ARG A 157 -0.14 15.34 11.70
CA ARG A 157 -0.98 16.35 11.07
C ARG A 157 -2.13 15.70 10.32
N GLU A 158 -3.37 16.06 10.70
CA GLU A 158 -4.58 15.42 10.18
C GLU A 158 -4.83 15.67 8.69
N ASP A 159 -4.49 16.87 8.19
CA ASP A 159 -4.57 17.20 6.77
C ASP A 159 -3.67 16.28 5.93
N TRP A 160 -2.46 16.02 6.40
CA TRP A 160 -1.53 15.10 5.73
C TRP A 160 -1.97 13.63 5.86
N ILE A 161 -2.41 13.20 7.05
CA ILE A 161 -2.90 11.83 7.30
C ILE A 161 -4.11 11.49 6.43
N SER A 162 -5.08 12.41 6.32
CA SER A 162 -6.25 12.21 5.47
C SER A 162 -5.91 12.26 3.98
N ASP A 163 -4.97 13.11 3.56
CA ASP A 163 -4.51 13.18 2.17
C ASP A 163 -3.77 11.90 1.72
N ILE A 164 -2.82 11.39 2.51
CA ILE A 164 -2.15 10.11 2.17
C ILE A 164 -3.15 8.94 2.19
N GLY A 165 -4.14 8.96 3.09
CA GLY A 165 -5.23 7.99 3.11
C GLY A 165 -6.08 8.03 1.83
N ALA A 166 -6.45 9.23 1.37
CA ALA A 166 -7.14 9.42 0.10
C ALA A 166 -6.29 8.93 -1.09
N CYS A 167 -4.97 9.15 -1.05
CA CYS A 167 -4.05 8.62 -2.05
C CYS A 167 -4.07 7.08 -2.10
N PHE A 168 -4.01 6.39 -0.95
CA PHE A 168 -4.14 4.93 -0.90
C PHE A 168 -5.45 4.43 -1.51
N VAL A 169 -6.57 5.07 -1.20
CA VAL A 169 -7.89 4.71 -1.75
C VAL A 169 -7.92 4.94 -3.27
N LYS A 170 -7.46 6.11 -3.73
CA LYS A 170 -7.45 6.50 -5.16
C LYS A 170 -6.68 5.50 -6.03
N GLN A 171 -5.62 4.90 -5.51
CA GLN A 171 -4.79 3.96 -6.26
C GLN A 171 -5.25 2.50 -6.23
N LEU A 172 -6.31 2.14 -5.49
CA LEU A 172 -6.83 0.76 -5.47
C LEU A 172 -7.11 0.18 -6.87
N PRO A 173 -7.66 0.93 -7.85
CA PRO A 173 -7.85 0.44 -9.21
C PRO A 173 -6.56 0.02 -9.94
N LEU A 174 -5.39 0.54 -9.53
CA LEU A 174 -4.11 0.17 -10.14
C LEU A 174 -3.69 -1.28 -9.82
N TYR A 175 -4.40 -1.95 -8.91
CA TYR A 175 -4.06 -3.29 -8.41
C TYR A 175 -5.16 -4.32 -8.68
N LEU A 176 -6.11 -4.06 -9.59
CA LEU A 176 -7.23 -4.97 -9.86
C LEU A 176 -6.80 -6.39 -10.27
N LYS A 177 -5.62 -6.54 -10.88
CA LYS A 177 -5.03 -7.83 -11.28
C LYS A 177 -3.92 -8.30 -10.34
N LEU A 178 -3.70 -7.59 -9.24
CA LEU A 178 -2.60 -7.75 -8.30
C LEU A 178 -3.17 -7.94 -6.89
N GLU A 179 -3.83 -9.09 -6.67
CA GLU A 179 -4.60 -9.37 -5.44
C GLU A 179 -3.79 -9.23 -4.14
N ARG A 180 -2.48 -9.52 -4.16
CA ARG A 180 -1.61 -9.41 -2.99
C ARG A 180 -1.30 -7.95 -2.66
N GLU A 181 -0.89 -7.17 -3.66
CA GLU A 181 -0.68 -5.72 -3.52
C GLU A 181 -1.97 -5.01 -3.13
N ARG A 182 -3.11 -5.38 -3.73
CA ARG A 182 -4.41 -4.80 -3.38
C ARG A 182 -4.84 -5.16 -1.96
N GLY A 183 -4.65 -6.41 -1.56
CA GLY A 183 -4.84 -6.84 -0.16
C GLY A 183 -3.98 -6.04 0.82
N PHE A 184 -2.71 -5.81 0.48
CA PHE A 184 -1.82 -5.00 1.30
C PHE A 184 -2.22 -3.51 1.33
N ALA A 185 -2.71 -2.96 0.22
CA ALA A 185 -3.23 -1.59 0.18
C ALA A 185 -4.39 -1.37 1.17
N TYR A 186 -5.31 -2.33 1.30
CA TYR A 186 -6.34 -2.27 2.34
C TYR A 186 -5.73 -2.22 3.75
N LYS A 187 -4.68 -3.01 4.03
CA LYS A 187 -4.00 -2.95 5.33
C LYS A 187 -3.38 -1.57 5.57
N CYS A 188 -2.74 -0.95 4.56
CA CYS A 188 -2.21 0.40 4.65
C CYS A 188 -3.31 1.44 4.96
N ILE A 189 -4.46 1.36 4.28
CA ILE A 189 -5.62 2.20 4.57
C ILE A 189 -6.04 2.03 6.04
N GLY A 190 -6.10 0.79 6.54
CA GLY A 190 -6.46 0.52 7.94
C GLY A 190 -5.53 1.17 8.96
N ILE A 191 -4.23 1.19 8.68
CA ILE A 191 -3.24 1.89 9.52
C ILE A 191 -3.49 3.40 9.52
N VAL A 192 -3.79 3.99 8.36
CA VAL A 192 -4.12 5.42 8.25
C VAL A 192 -5.41 5.76 9.00
N LEU A 193 -6.48 4.99 8.78
CA LEU A 193 -7.77 5.19 9.45
C LEU A 193 -7.65 5.09 10.97
N ARG A 194 -6.82 4.16 11.47
CA ARG A 194 -6.52 4.04 12.89
C ARG A 194 -5.83 5.28 13.48
N LYS A 195 -5.08 6.03 12.68
CA LYS A 195 -4.33 7.21 13.13
C LYS A 195 -5.09 8.52 12.93
N SER A 196 -6.05 8.55 12.01
CA SER A 196 -6.87 9.73 11.74
C SER A 196 -7.76 10.09 12.94
N LYS A 197 -7.79 11.38 13.26
CA LYS A 197 -8.68 12.00 14.26
C LYS A 197 -9.96 12.54 13.61
N MET A 198 -10.06 12.54 12.28
CA MET A 198 -11.21 13.06 11.53
C MET A 198 -12.25 11.96 11.25
N ASN A 199 -13.23 11.83 12.15
CA ASN A 199 -14.29 10.81 12.06
C ASN A 199 -15.05 10.81 10.72
N GLU A 200 -15.25 11.98 10.13
CA GLU A 200 -15.93 12.09 8.83
C GLU A 200 -15.14 11.42 7.71
N PHE A 201 -13.83 11.64 7.64
CA PHE A 201 -12.96 10.98 6.68
C PHE A 201 -12.92 9.47 6.89
N VAL A 202 -12.84 9.03 8.15
CA VAL A 202 -12.86 7.61 8.50
C VAL A 202 -14.16 6.96 8.04
N SER A 203 -15.28 7.58 8.38
CA SER A 203 -16.61 7.09 8.07
C SER A 203 -16.88 7.01 6.57
N ARG A 204 -16.52 8.07 5.81
CA ARG A 204 -16.65 8.09 4.34
C ARG A 204 -15.76 7.05 3.66
N THR A 205 -14.54 6.85 4.16
CA THR A 205 -13.61 5.87 3.60
C THR A 205 -14.14 4.46 3.78
N LEU A 206 -14.56 4.08 4.99
CA LEU A 206 -15.13 2.76 5.27
C LEU A 206 -16.39 2.48 4.42
N GLU A 207 -17.26 3.48 4.26
CA GLU A 207 -18.44 3.38 3.39
C GLU A 207 -18.06 3.08 1.94
N SER A 208 -17.07 3.80 1.38
CA SER A 208 -16.55 3.51 0.04
C SER A 208 -15.98 2.09 -0.05
N MET A 209 -15.25 1.61 0.97
CA MET A 209 -14.64 0.28 0.96
C MET A 209 -15.68 -0.85 1.04
N ILE A 210 -16.84 -0.63 1.66
CA ILE A 210 -17.95 -1.59 1.67
C ILE A 210 -18.55 -1.78 0.28
N THR A 211 -18.64 -0.70 -0.50
CA THR A 211 -19.30 -0.76 -1.83
C THR A 211 -18.44 -1.37 -2.93
N THR A 212 -17.13 -1.45 -2.74
CA THR A 212 -16.14 -1.76 -3.80
C THR A 212 -15.47 -3.13 -3.66
N ILE A 213 -15.76 -3.87 -2.59
CA ILE A 213 -15.05 -5.12 -2.30
C ILE A 213 -15.41 -6.25 -3.26
N ASN A 214 -14.38 -6.94 -3.74
CA ASN A 214 -14.47 -8.22 -4.42
C ASN A 214 -14.03 -9.35 -3.48
N PHE A 215 -14.97 -10.15 -2.98
CA PHE A 215 -14.68 -11.28 -2.10
C PHE A 215 -14.18 -12.53 -2.84
N HIS A 216 -13.83 -12.46 -4.12
CA HIS A 216 -13.35 -13.64 -4.85
C HIS A 216 -11.93 -14.07 -4.42
N HIS A 217 -11.06 -13.10 -4.15
CA HIS A 217 -9.64 -13.33 -3.86
C HIS A 217 -9.35 -13.31 -2.36
N GLU A 218 -8.71 -14.37 -1.85
CA GLU A 218 -8.42 -14.52 -0.42
C GLU A 218 -7.57 -13.37 0.14
N ASN A 219 -6.55 -12.95 -0.62
CA ASN A 219 -5.66 -11.87 -0.22
C ASN A 219 -6.40 -10.53 -0.06
N GLU A 220 -7.33 -10.22 -0.97
CA GLU A 220 -8.17 -9.03 -0.87
C GLU A 220 -9.13 -9.10 0.32
N ARG A 221 -9.78 -10.26 0.52
CA ARG A 221 -10.67 -10.49 1.68
C ARG A 221 -9.93 -10.27 2.99
N ASN A 222 -8.75 -10.87 3.13
CA ASN A 222 -7.94 -10.78 4.34
C ASN A 222 -7.45 -9.34 4.57
N GLY A 223 -7.00 -8.66 3.52
CA GLY A 223 -6.62 -7.25 3.56
C GLY A 223 -7.75 -6.35 4.04
N TRP A 224 -8.94 -6.52 3.47
CA TRP A 224 -10.13 -5.74 3.84
C TRP A 224 -10.59 -6.02 5.27
N ALA A 225 -10.63 -7.29 5.70
CA ALA A 225 -10.97 -7.62 7.08
C ALA A 225 -9.96 -7.01 8.07
N THR A 226 -8.67 -7.06 7.74
CA THR A 226 -7.60 -6.47 8.53
C THR A 226 -7.73 -4.95 8.60
N MET A 227 -8.13 -4.29 7.50
CA MET A 227 -8.38 -2.84 7.46
C MET A 227 -9.43 -2.42 8.50
N PHE A 228 -10.57 -3.12 8.52
CA PHE A 228 -11.62 -2.88 9.52
C PHE A 228 -11.14 -3.15 10.94
N GLY A 229 -10.37 -4.23 11.16
CA GLY A 229 -9.79 -4.54 12.47
C GLY A 229 -8.78 -3.49 12.97
N PHE A 230 -7.95 -2.93 12.09
CA PHE A 230 -7.08 -1.81 12.47
C PHE A 230 -7.88 -0.55 12.80
N CYS A 231 -8.88 -0.22 11.99
CA CYS A 231 -9.73 0.94 12.23
C CYS A 231 -10.50 0.84 13.55
N SER A 232 -11.06 -0.34 13.86
CA SER A 232 -11.86 -0.57 15.08
C SER A 232 -11.07 -0.41 16.38
N THR A 233 -9.73 -0.44 16.32
CA THR A 233 -8.88 -0.18 17.49
C THR A 233 -9.09 1.24 18.05
N THR A 234 -9.50 2.19 17.22
CA THR A 234 -9.72 3.60 17.60
C THR A 234 -11.14 4.08 17.31
N HIS A 235 -11.77 3.55 16.26
CA HIS A 235 -13.08 3.99 15.75
C HIS A 235 -14.09 2.84 15.78
N LEU A 236 -14.20 2.14 16.92
CA LEU A 236 -15.05 0.95 17.06
C LEU A 236 -16.51 1.22 16.67
N ASP A 237 -17.09 2.31 17.17
CA ASP A 237 -18.50 2.64 16.94
C ASP A 237 -18.78 2.89 15.45
N ILE A 238 -17.88 3.62 14.77
CA ILE A 238 -17.99 3.88 13.32
C ILE A 238 -17.91 2.55 12.55
N VAL A 239 -16.95 1.68 12.91
CA VAL A 239 -16.81 0.37 12.27
C VAL A 239 -18.07 -0.48 12.44
N LEU A 240 -18.61 -0.59 13.66
CA LEU A 240 -19.81 -1.37 13.93
C LEU A 240 -21.01 -0.83 13.17
N GLN A 241 -21.20 0.50 13.14
CA GLN A 241 -22.26 1.14 12.37
C GLN A 241 -22.16 0.79 10.87
N ARG A 242 -20.95 0.83 10.31
CA ARG A 242 -20.73 0.54 8.88
C ARG A 242 -20.92 -0.94 8.55
N LEU A 243 -20.50 -1.85 9.43
CA LEU A 243 -20.74 -3.28 9.25
C LEU A 243 -22.24 -3.64 9.36
N ASP A 244 -22.97 -3.01 10.28
CA ASP A 244 -24.44 -3.17 10.38
C ASP A 244 -25.15 -2.71 9.09
N MET A 245 -24.73 -1.57 8.52
CA MET A 245 -25.23 -1.12 7.21
C MET A 245 -24.94 -2.14 6.09
N TYR A 246 -23.74 -2.71 6.06
CA TYR A 246 -23.37 -3.74 5.09
C TYR A 246 -24.25 -4.99 5.20
N LEU A 247 -24.53 -5.46 6.42
CA LEU A 247 -25.41 -6.62 6.64
C LEU A 247 -26.83 -6.34 6.13
N LYS A 248 -27.38 -5.16 6.42
CA LYS A 248 -28.71 -4.75 5.94
C LYS A 248 -28.81 -4.65 4.42
N LEU A 249 -27.72 -4.24 3.74
CA LEU A 249 -27.62 -4.25 2.28
C LEU A 249 -27.69 -5.68 1.71
N GLY A 250 -27.13 -6.67 2.42
CA GLY A 250 -27.22 -8.09 2.06
C GLY A 250 -28.65 -8.64 2.14
N ASP A 251 -29.35 -8.34 3.24
CA ASP A 251 -30.73 -8.78 3.48
C ASP A 251 -31.74 -8.15 2.51
N SER A 252 -31.45 -6.94 2.03
CA SER A 252 -32.28 -6.24 1.03
C SER A 252 -32.19 -6.88 -0.36
N LYS A 253 -31.02 -7.45 -0.71
CA LYS A 253 -30.84 -8.15 -1.99
C LYS A 253 -31.50 -9.53 -1.98
N SER A 254 -31.44 -10.27 -0.88
CA SER A 254 -32.10 -11.58 -0.74
C SER A 254 -33.64 -11.46 -0.65
N SER A 255 -34.17 -10.39 -0.07
CA SER A 255 -35.61 -10.12 -0.06
C SER A 255 -36.17 -9.68 -1.43
N SER A 256 -35.35 -9.07 -2.29
CA SER A 256 -35.75 -8.74 -3.67
C SER A 256 -35.77 -9.94 -4.63
N SER A 257 -35.06 -11.03 -4.30
CA SER A 257 -35.07 -12.29 -5.06
C SER A 257 -36.06 -13.33 -4.54
N THR A 258 -36.87 -13.00 -3.53
CA THR A 258 -37.81 -13.95 -2.90
C THR A 258 -39.22 -13.38 -2.82
N SER A 259 -39.76 -12.92 -3.95
CA SER A 259 -41.21 -12.85 -4.15
C SER A 259 -41.73 -14.10 -4.88
N SER A 260 -41.42 -15.29 -4.35
CA SER A 260 -42.17 -16.51 -4.64
C SER A 260 -41.84 -17.59 -3.61
N GLY A 261 -42.76 -17.85 -2.68
CA GLY A 261 -42.86 -19.13 -1.98
C GLY A 261 -42.19 -19.23 -0.61
N SER A 262 -42.98 -18.94 0.44
CA SER A 262 -43.16 -19.71 1.67
C SER A 262 -42.01 -20.61 2.18
N GLY A 263 -41.56 -20.36 3.43
CA GLY A 263 -41.02 -21.39 4.33
C GLY A 263 -39.69 -21.01 4.99
N GLY A 264 -39.70 -20.84 6.32
CA GLY A 264 -38.56 -20.36 7.09
C GLY A 264 -37.32 -21.26 7.11
N GLY A 265 -36.17 -20.64 7.33
CA GLY A 265 -34.88 -21.28 7.54
C GLY A 265 -33.76 -20.24 7.70
N GLY A 266 -33.52 -19.78 8.92
CA GLY A 266 -32.48 -18.81 9.25
C GLY A 266 -31.06 -19.38 9.04
N LEU A 267 -30.16 -18.51 8.58
CA LEU A 267 -28.76 -18.77 8.20
C LEU A 267 -27.79 -18.95 9.40
N PHE A 268 -28.03 -19.93 10.27
CA PHE A 268 -27.04 -20.40 11.27
C PHE A 268 -26.73 -21.89 11.12
N GLY A 269 -26.42 -22.32 9.88
CA GLY A 269 -26.19 -23.73 9.54
C GLY A 269 -24.74 -24.15 9.33
N PHE A 270 -23.72 -23.49 9.91
CA PHE A 270 -22.31 -23.81 9.61
C PHE A 270 -21.47 -24.36 10.76
N LEU A 271 -22.05 -24.69 11.91
CA LEU A 271 -21.32 -25.36 13.01
C LEU A 271 -22.19 -26.41 13.70
N SER A 272 -22.30 -27.60 13.11
CA SER A 272 -22.72 -28.81 13.83
C SER A 272 -22.19 -30.08 13.15
N SER A 273 -21.18 -30.67 13.79
CA SER A 273 -20.82 -32.11 13.87
C SER A 273 -21.07 -33.06 12.69
N LYS A 274 -19.99 -33.70 12.24
CA LYS A 274 -19.99 -35.14 11.98
C LYS A 274 -18.77 -35.78 12.64
N THR A 275 -18.95 -36.18 13.90
CA THR A 275 -18.34 -37.40 14.43
C THR A 275 -19.38 -38.49 14.26
N ASP A 276 -19.12 -39.49 13.43
CA ASP A 276 -19.80 -40.79 13.54
C ASP A 276 -18.81 -41.89 13.16
N THR A 277 -18.38 -42.59 14.21
CA THR A 277 -18.03 -44.00 14.24
C THR A 277 -19.07 -44.84 13.51
N HIS A 278 -18.62 -45.79 12.69
CA HIS A 278 -19.37 -47.04 12.50
C HIS A 278 -18.41 -48.22 12.32
N SER A 279 -18.36 -49.05 13.37
CA SER A 279 -17.98 -50.45 13.34
C SER A 279 -19.05 -51.28 12.62
N ASP A 280 -18.57 -52.26 11.86
CA ASP A 280 -19.06 -53.63 11.70
C ASP A 280 -20.42 -53.93 11.03
N LEU A 281 -20.36 -54.56 9.84
CA LEU A 281 -20.65 -56.00 9.60
C LEU A 281 -21.03 -56.28 8.13
N SER A 282 -20.16 -57.01 7.43
CA SER A 282 -20.44 -58.22 6.60
C SER A 282 -19.11 -58.77 6.08
#